data_AF-A0A1L1Z8M8-F1
#
_entry.id   AF-A0A1L1Z8M8-F1
#
_cell.length_a   1.000
_cell.length_b   1.000
_cell.length_c   1.000
_cell.angle_alpha   90.00
_cell.angle_beta   90.00
_cell.angle_gamma   90.00
#
_symmetry.space_group_name_H-M   'P 1'
#
loop_
_entity.id
_entity.type
_entity.pdbx_description
1 polymer ?
#
loop_
_entity_poly.entity_id
_entity_poly.type
_entity_poly.pdbx_seq_one_letter_code
_entity_poly.pdbx_strand_id
1 'polypeptide(L)'
;DSLVRRLFDEQLGTQTLTPIASLKNRVKKWKQISGKQLSVYIGDICDFEFLEDAFKSFEPHAVVHYGEQRSAPYSMMDRGRAVFTQHNNVIGTLNVLFAIKEFDPECHLVKLGTMGEYGTPNIDIEEGFITITHNGRT
;
A
#
# COMPACT_ATOMS: atom_id res chain seq x y z
N ASP A 1 -7.40 4.20 -4.83
CA ASP A 1 -7.45 4.67 -3.42
C ASP A 1 -8.85 4.41 -2.89
N SER A 2 -8.99 3.52 -1.90
CA SER A 2 -10.26 3.16 -1.28
C SER A 2 -10.73 4.19 -0.24
N LEU A 3 -9.94 5.23 0.04
CA LEU A 3 -10.16 6.25 1.06
C LEU A 3 -10.29 5.69 2.48
N VAL A 4 -9.87 4.43 2.69
CA VAL A 4 -10.10 3.68 3.93
C VAL A 4 -9.51 4.37 5.17
N ARG A 5 -8.42 5.12 5.02
CA ARG A 5 -7.85 5.88 6.13
C ARG A 5 -8.82 6.95 6.65
N ARG A 6 -9.56 7.62 5.78
CA ARG A 6 -10.57 8.62 6.18
C ARG A 6 -11.73 7.97 6.91
N LEU A 7 -12.15 6.80 6.44
CA LEU A 7 -13.16 5.99 7.11
C LEU A 7 -12.70 5.61 8.53
N PHE A 8 -11.43 5.24 8.72
CA PHE A 8 -10.90 4.96 10.06
C PHE A 8 -10.90 6.18 10.96
N ASP A 9 -10.54 7.36 10.43
CA ASP A 9 -10.59 8.61 11.19
C ASP A 9 -12.02 8.90 11.67
N GLU A 10 -13.01 8.76 10.80
CA GLU A 10 -14.44 8.90 11.15
C GLU A 10 -14.89 7.88 12.22
N GLN A 11 -14.55 6.60 12.04
CA GLN A 11 -14.90 5.53 12.99
C GLN A 11 -14.29 5.73 14.38
N LEU A 12 -13.10 6.32 14.46
CA LEU A 12 -12.38 6.56 15.71
C LEU A 12 -12.69 7.94 16.30
N GLY A 13 -13.50 8.76 15.63
CA GLY A 13 -13.74 10.15 16.03
C GLY A 13 -12.47 11.00 16.00
N THR A 14 -11.50 10.64 15.15
CA THR A 14 -10.24 11.35 15.02
C THR A 14 -10.23 12.22 13.77
N GLN A 15 -9.35 13.22 13.76
CA GLN A 15 -9.10 14.03 12.57
C GLN A 15 -7.61 14.38 12.50
N THR A 16 -7.14 14.65 11.29
CA THR A 16 -5.79 15.17 11.10
C THR A 16 -5.66 16.57 11.69
N LEU A 17 -4.50 16.87 12.28
CA LEU A 17 -4.20 18.19 12.85
C LEU A 17 -4.25 19.28 11.78
N THR A 18 -3.68 19.00 10.61
CA THR A 18 -3.68 19.92 9.47
C THR A 18 -4.89 19.63 8.59
N PRO A 19 -5.82 20.57 8.39
CA PRO A 19 -6.99 20.35 7.54
C PRO A 19 -6.58 19.88 6.13
N ILE A 20 -7.09 18.73 5.70
CA ILE A 20 -6.82 18.17 4.37
C ILE A 20 -8.02 18.33 3.45
N ALA A 21 -7.77 18.83 2.24
CA ALA A 21 -8.80 18.86 1.20
C ALA A 21 -9.18 17.45 0.72
N SER A 22 -10.35 17.31 0.10
CA SER A 22 -10.75 16.07 -0.58
C SER A 22 -9.79 15.71 -1.72
N LEU A 23 -9.69 14.41 -2.06
CA LEU A 23 -8.87 13.95 -3.20
C LEU A 23 -9.23 14.68 -4.49
N LYS A 24 -10.53 14.83 -4.77
CA LYS A 24 -11.05 15.58 -5.92
C LYS A 24 -10.53 17.02 -5.95
N ASN A 25 -10.56 17.73 -4.83
CA ASN A 25 -10.08 19.11 -4.75
C ASN A 25 -8.56 19.20 -4.90
N ARG A 26 -7.80 18.25 -4.33
CA ARG A 26 -6.35 18.18 -4.47
C ARG A 26 -5.94 17.98 -5.93
N VAL A 27 -6.56 17.03 -6.64
CA VAL A 27 -6.27 16.74 -8.05
C VAL A 27 -6.68 17.92 -8.95
N LYS A 28 -7.84 18.54 -8.70
CA LYS A 28 -8.26 19.76 -9.41
C LYS A 28 -7.23 20.89 -9.21
N LYS A 29 -6.78 21.10 -7.97
CA LYS A 29 -5.80 22.15 -7.66
C LYS A 29 -4.44 21.88 -8.31
N TRP A 30 -4.00 20.62 -8.31
CA TRP A 30 -2.77 20.21 -8.99
C TRP A 30 -2.82 20.51 -10.49
N LYS A 31 -3.93 20.18 -11.16
CA LYS A 31 -4.12 20.52 -12.58
C LYS A 31 -4.10 22.03 -12.81
N GLN A 32 -4.74 22.80 -11.94
CA GLN A 32 -4.76 24.27 -12.05
C GLN A 32 -3.36 24.88 -11.97
N ILE A 33 -2.50 24.37 -11.08
CA ILE A 33 -1.15 24.91 -10.86
C ILE A 33 -0.16 24.41 -11.91
N SER A 34 -0.17 23.10 -12.20
CA SER A 34 0.87 22.45 -13.00
C SER A 34 0.50 22.25 -14.47
N GLY A 35 -0.79 22.36 -14.82
CA GLY A 35 -1.32 21.94 -16.12
C GLY A 35 -1.42 20.42 -16.31
N LYS A 36 -0.84 19.60 -15.41
CA LYS A 36 -0.79 18.15 -15.53
C LYS A 36 -2.04 17.48 -14.96
N GLN A 37 -2.57 16.50 -15.68
CA GLN A 37 -3.68 15.68 -15.22
C GLN A 37 -3.16 14.46 -14.46
N LEU A 38 -3.77 14.15 -13.31
CA LEU A 38 -3.59 12.87 -12.63
C LEU A 38 -4.82 12.00 -12.89
N SER A 39 -4.61 10.76 -13.31
CA SER A 39 -5.66 9.74 -13.36
C SER A 39 -5.97 9.29 -11.92
N VAL A 40 -7.25 9.12 -11.62
CA VAL A 40 -7.71 8.77 -10.28
C VAL A 40 -8.68 7.61 -10.37
N TYR A 41 -8.33 6.52 -9.70
CA TYR A 41 -9.16 5.32 -9.58
C TYR A 41 -9.52 5.14 -8.09
N ILE A 42 -10.81 5.22 -7.78
CA ILE A 42 -11.34 5.10 -6.41
C ILE A 42 -11.99 3.72 -6.28
N GLY A 43 -11.41 2.88 -5.44
CA GLY A 43 -11.79 1.49 -5.27
C GLY A 43 -10.78 0.74 -4.39
N ASP A 44 -11.18 -0.45 -3.96
CA ASP A 44 -10.38 -1.36 -3.14
C ASP A 44 -9.59 -2.30 -4.06
N ILE A 45 -8.29 -2.42 -3.83
CA ILE A 45 -7.45 -3.33 -4.61
C ILE A 45 -7.65 -4.81 -4.23
N CYS A 46 -8.34 -5.09 -3.12
CA CYS A 46 -8.81 -6.44 -2.81
C CYS A 46 -9.93 -6.90 -3.75
N ASP A 47 -10.63 -5.96 -4.39
CA ASP A 47 -11.50 -6.21 -5.52
C ASP A 47 -10.66 -6.27 -6.80
N PHE A 48 -10.44 -7.48 -7.31
CA PHE A 48 -9.57 -7.69 -8.45
C PHE A 48 -10.16 -7.14 -9.75
N GLU A 49 -11.49 -7.16 -9.93
CA GLU A 49 -12.13 -6.61 -11.13
C GLU A 49 -11.86 -5.11 -11.24
N PHE A 50 -11.99 -4.38 -10.11
CA PHE A 50 -11.61 -2.97 -10.06
C PHE A 50 -10.12 -2.75 -10.35
N LEU A 51 -9.24 -3.56 -9.76
CA LEU A 51 -7.80 -3.41 -9.96
C LEU A 51 -7.41 -3.70 -11.43
N GLU A 52 -7.98 -4.74 -12.02
CA GLU A 52 -7.81 -5.11 -13.42
C GLU A 52 -8.20 -3.95 -14.34
N ASP A 53 -9.40 -3.39 -14.16
CA ASP A 53 -9.89 -2.26 -14.94
C ASP A 53 -8.97 -1.05 -14.81
N ALA A 54 -8.52 -0.73 -13.59
CA ALA A 54 -7.60 0.37 -13.34
C ALA A 54 -6.22 0.14 -13.98
N PHE A 55 -5.70 -1.09 -13.90
CA PHE A 55 -4.39 -1.46 -14.45
C PHE A 55 -4.40 -1.40 -15.97
N LYS A 56 -5.39 -2.04 -16.63
CA LYS A 56 -5.55 -2.01 -18.09
C LYS A 56 -5.85 -0.62 -18.62
N SER A 57 -6.58 0.21 -17.87
CA SER A 57 -6.89 1.58 -18.29
C SER A 57 -5.69 2.53 -18.19
N PHE A 58 -4.77 2.27 -17.26
CA PHE A 58 -3.63 3.16 -16.99
C PHE A 58 -2.32 2.68 -17.63
N GLU A 59 -2.16 1.37 -17.86
CA GLU A 59 -0.97 0.73 -18.42
C GLU A 59 0.34 1.17 -17.71
N PRO A 60 0.46 0.91 -16.39
CA PRO A 60 1.62 1.38 -15.63
C PRO A 60 2.90 0.61 -15.98
N HIS A 61 3.99 1.33 -16.25
CA HIS A 61 5.35 0.72 -16.27
C HIS A 61 5.94 0.49 -14.87
N ALA A 62 5.33 1.09 -13.83
CA ALA A 62 5.73 0.90 -12.45
C ALA A 62 4.55 1.10 -11.51
N VAL A 63 4.49 0.30 -10.44
CA VAL A 63 3.52 0.42 -9.36
C VAL A 63 4.23 0.79 -8.07
N VAL A 64 3.79 1.87 -7.42
CA VAL A 64 4.24 2.22 -6.07
C VAL A 64 3.14 1.89 -5.07
N HIS A 65 3.33 0.83 -4.29
CA HIS A 65 2.27 0.29 -3.45
C HIS A 65 2.34 0.81 -2.01
N TYR A 66 1.61 1.91 -1.75
CA TYR A 66 1.37 2.49 -0.42
C TYR A 66 0.02 2.06 0.21
N GLY A 67 -0.75 1.23 -0.50
CA GLY A 67 -2.18 1.01 -0.30
C GLY A 67 -2.55 0.01 0.80
N GLU A 68 -1.96 0.15 1.99
CA GLU A 68 -2.10 -0.81 3.10
C GLU A 68 -2.51 -0.13 4.41
N GLN A 69 -3.12 -0.91 5.30
CA GLN A 69 -3.33 -0.53 6.70
C GLN A 69 -1.97 -0.56 7.42
N ARG A 70 -1.40 0.63 7.68
CA ARG A 70 -0.02 0.82 8.21
C ARG A 70 0.11 1.06 9.72
N SER A 71 -1.00 1.20 10.45
CA SER A 71 -1.02 1.56 11.87
C SER A 71 -0.94 0.31 12.74
N ALA A 72 0.18 0.14 13.44
CA ALA A 72 0.34 -0.92 14.43
C ALA A 72 -0.67 -0.80 15.60
N PRO A 73 -0.97 0.38 16.16
CA PRO A 73 -2.04 0.49 17.15
C PRO A 73 -3.41 0.04 16.62
N TYR A 74 -3.76 0.42 15.38
CA TYR A 74 -5.04 0.03 14.77
C TYR A 74 -5.15 -1.50 14.63
N SER A 75 -4.08 -2.16 14.20
CA SER A 75 -4.08 -3.62 14.01
C SER A 75 -4.20 -4.41 15.31
N MET A 76 -4.00 -3.78 16.47
CA MET A 76 -4.05 -4.42 17.79
C MET A 76 -5.27 -4.05 18.63
N MET A 77 -6.19 -3.21 18.11
CA MET A 77 -7.35 -2.73 18.87
C MET A 77 -8.32 -3.87 19.23
N ASP A 78 -8.61 -4.74 18.28
CA ASP A 78 -9.51 -5.89 18.44
C ASP A 78 -9.28 -6.92 17.32
N ARG A 79 -9.89 -8.09 17.48
CA ARG A 79 -9.80 -9.19 16.50
C ARG A 79 -10.23 -8.78 15.09
N GLY A 80 -11.28 -7.96 14.96
CA GLY A 80 -11.81 -7.55 13.67
C GLY A 80 -10.81 -6.71 12.89
N ARG A 81 -10.19 -5.73 13.56
CA ARG A 81 -9.16 -4.86 12.97
C ARG A 81 -7.84 -5.58 12.72
N ALA A 82 -7.49 -6.55 13.56
CA ALA A 82 -6.33 -7.41 13.33
C ALA A 82 -6.50 -8.25 12.05
N VAL A 83 -7.64 -8.95 11.93
CA VAL A 83 -7.96 -9.76 10.74
C VAL A 83 -8.05 -8.88 9.49
N PHE A 84 -8.72 -7.72 9.59
CA PHE A 84 -8.79 -6.76 8.50
C PHE A 84 -7.40 -6.34 8.02
N THR A 85 -6.50 -5.97 8.94
CA THR A 85 -5.15 -5.51 8.59
C THR A 85 -4.39 -6.56 7.79
N GLN A 86 -4.39 -7.81 8.26
CA GLN A 86 -3.71 -8.90 7.58
C GLN A 86 -4.35 -9.20 6.22
N HIS A 87 -5.68 -9.34 6.18
CA HIS A 87 -6.40 -9.64 4.95
C HIS A 87 -6.22 -8.55 3.89
N ASN A 88 -6.49 -7.29 4.23
CA ASN A 88 -6.38 -6.16 3.32
C ASN A 88 -4.97 -6.04 2.73
N ASN A 89 -3.94 -6.13 3.57
CA ASN A 89 -2.56 -5.91 3.14
C ASN A 89 -2.05 -7.08 2.28
N VAL A 90 -2.27 -8.32 2.73
CA VAL A 90 -1.78 -9.52 2.05
C VAL A 90 -2.54 -9.75 0.74
N ILE A 91 -3.88 -9.72 0.76
CA ILE A 91 -4.67 -9.98 -0.45
C ILE A 91 -4.52 -8.84 -1.45
N GLY A 92 -4.53 -7.58 -1.00
CA GLY A 92 -4.28 -6.44 -1.88
C GLY A 92 -2.91 -6.52 -2.58
N THR A 93 -1.86 -6.89 -1.83
CA THR A 93 -0.51 -7.08 -2.41
C THR A 93 -0.48 -8.26 -3.40
N LEU A 94 -1.12 -9.39 -3.07
CA LEU A 94 -1.23 -10.52 -4.00
C LEU A 94 -1.93 -10.10 -5.29
N ASN A 95 -3.05 -9.40 -5.21
CA ASN A 95 -3.76 -8.89 -6.38
C ASN A 95 -2.87 -7.99 -7.25
N VAL A 96 -2.06 -7.11 -6.66
CA VAL A 96 -1.07 -6.30 -7.41
C VAL A 96 -0.05 -7.17 -8.12
N LEU A 97 0.49 -8.20 -7.46
CA LEU A 97 1.45 -9.13 -8.07
C LEU A 97 0.84 -9.90 -9.25
N PHE A 98 -0.41 -10.35 -9.12
CA PHE A 98 -1.13 -11.04 -10.19
C PHE A 98 -1.49 -10.11 -11.35
N ALA A 99 -1.90 -8.87 -11.08
CA ALA A 99 -2.17 -7.88 -12.11
C ALA A 99 -0.91 -7.55 -12.93
N ILE A 100 0.24 -7.36 -12.27
CA ILE A 100 1.54 -7.20 -12.96
C ILE A 100 1.83 -8.43 -13.81
N LYS A 101 1.79 -9.63 -13.21
CA LYS A 101 2.07 -10.88 -13.93
C LYS A 101 1.17 -11.08 -15.17
N GLU A 102 -0.09 -10.67 -15.11
CA GLU A 102 -1.06 -10.92 -16.18
C GLU A 102 -1.06 -9.83 -17.26
N PHE A 103 -0.92 -8.56 -16.87
CA PHE A 103 -1.15 -7.43 -17.76
C PHE A 103 0.14 -6.73 -18.21
N ASP A 104 1.20 -6.74 -17.40
CA ASP A 104 2.53 -6.25 -17.77
C ASP A 104 3.63 -6.83 -16.86
N PRO A 105 4.22 -7.99 -17.22
CA PRO A 105 5.26 -8.63 -16.41
C PRO A 105 6.54 -7.80 -16.23
N GLU A 106 6.78 -6.79 -17.08
CA GLU A 106 7.93 -5.89 -16.98
C GLU A 106 7.66 -4.69 -16.06
N CYS A 107 6.42 -4.54 -15.57
CA CYS A 107 6.04 -3.48 -14.65
C CYS A 107 6.81 -3.60 -13.33
N HIS A 108 7.54 -2.56 -12.95
CA HIS A 108 8.33 -2.56 -11.72
C HIS A 108 7.47 -2.31 -10.49
N LEU A 109 7.43 -3.26 -9.56
CA LEU A 109 6.82 -3.07 -8.25
C LEU A 109 7.79 -2.43 -7.25
N VAL A 110 7.50 -1.19 -6.85
CA VAL A 110 8.12 -0.52 -5.70
C VAL A 110 7.20 -0.67 -4.49
N LYS A 111 7.49 -1.67 -3.66
CA LYS A 111 6.71 -2.00 -2.45
C LYS A 111 7.22 -1.24 -1.24
N LEU A 112 6.30 -0.66 -0.46
CA LEU A 112 6.64 -0.21 0.89
C LEU A 112 6.65 -1.42 1.82
N GLY A 113 7.83 -1.81 2.28
CA GLY A 113 8.00 -2.67 3.45
C GLY A 113 7.99 -1.86 4.74
N THR A 114 8.58 -2.41 5.79
CA THR A 114 8.82 -1.68 7.04
C THR A 114 10.09 -2.15 7.73
N MET A 115 10.88 -1.23 8.28
CA MET A 115 12.02 -1.59 9.15
C MET A 115 11.59 -2.40 10.38
N GLY A 116 10.31 -2.32 10.77
CA GLY A 116 9.76 -3.15 11.84
C GLY A 116 9.79 -4.66 11.54
N GLU A 117 9.99 -5.08 10.29
CA GLU A 117 10.15 -6.48 9.90
C GLU A 117 11.35 -7.14 10.60
N TYR A 118 12.42 -6.38 10.83
CA TYR A 118 13.65 -6.90 11.45
C TYR A 118 13.56 -7.02 12.97
N GLY A 119 12.61 -6.33 13.61
CA GLY A 119 12.54 -6.26 15.06
C GLY A 119 13.79 -5.62 15.68
N THR A 120 14.34 -6.25 16.72
CA THR A 120 15.51 -5.74 17.47
C THR A 120 16.48 -6.89 17.77
N PRO A 121 17.18 -7.42 16.75
CA PRO A 121 18.13 -8.50 16.97
C PRO A 121 19.38 -7.99 17.71
N ASN A 122 20.14 -8.91 18.32
CA ASN A 122 21.42 -8.60 18.97
C ASN A 122 22.62 -8.74 18.00
N ILE A 123 22.38 -8.39 16.74
CA ILE A 123 23.34 -8.33 15.62
C ILE A 123 22.97 -7.13 14.74
N ASP A 124 23.84 -6.78 13.81
CA ASP A 124 23.56 -5.71 12.84
C ASP A 124 22.35 -6.07 11.95
N ILE A 125 21.56 -5.06 11.58
CA ILE A 125 20.43 -5.18 10.65
C ILE A 125 20.94 -4.90 9.24
N GLU A 126 20.87 -5.91 8.37
CA GLU A 126 21.24 -5.82 6.96
C GLU A 126 20.07 -5.38 6.07
N GLU A 127 20.36 -5.02 4.81
CA GLU A 127 19.35 -4.66 3.80
C GLU A 127 18.73 -5.92 3.15
N GLY A 128 17.98 -6.68 3.96
CA GLY A 128 17.13 -7.80 3.50
C GLY A 128 17.82 -9.15 3.32
N PHE A 129 19.15 -9.20 3.31
CA PHE A 129 19.91 -10.44 3.13
C PHE A 129 21.03 -10.56 4.15
N ILE A 130 21.21 -11.78 4.69
CA ILE A 130 22.33 -12.14 5.56
C ILE A 130 22.90 -13.47 5.09
N THR A 131 24.23 -13.55 4.94
CA THR A 131 24.91 -14.81 4.59
C THR A 131 25.17 -15.60 5.87
N ILE A 132 24.59 -16.80 5.99
CA ILE A 132 24.71 -17.64 7.18
C ILE A 132 25.72 -18.75 6.95
N THR A 133 26.80 -18.78 7.72
CA THR A 133 27.71 -19.93 7.75
C THR A 133 27.49 -20.77 9.00
N HIS A 134 27.13 -22.04 8.83
CA HIS A 134 26.88 -22.97 9.94
C HIS A 134 27.32 -24.39 9.58
N ASN A 135 28.17 -24.99 10.43
CA ASN A 135 28.73 -26.34 10.23
C ASN A 135 29.39 -26.57 8.86
N GLY A 136 30.17 -25.58 8.40
CA GLY A 136 30.90 -25.66 7.13
C GLY A 136 30.02 -25.50 5.88
N ARG A 137 28.76 -25.07 6.03
CA ARG A 137 27.86 -24.71 4.93
C ARG A 137 27.59 -23.21 4.97
N THR A 138 27.52 -22.60 3.79
CA THR A 138 27.23 -21.18 3.55
C THR A 138 26.02 -21.07 2.65
#